data_AF-A0A7J5ZXB5-F1
#
_entry.id   AF-A0A7J5ZXB5-F1
#
_cell.length_a   1.000
_cell.length_b   1.000
_cell.length_c   1.000
_cell.angle_alpha   90.00
_cell.angle_beta   90.00
_cell.angle_gamma   90.00
#
_symmetry.space_group_name_H-M   'P 1'
#
loop_
_entity.id
_entity.type
_entity.pdbx_description
1 polymer ?
#
loop_
_entity_poly.entity_id
_entity_poly.type
_entity_poly.pdbx_seq_one_letter_code
_entity_poly.pdbx_strand_id
1 'polypeptide(L)'
;MTFLTHAVSFLLVVVLCLQHSDAQSVADRCRCQTTSSKASRWKNIDEFSITAPRSRCKATEIILTLKTVNAKTNEKERRCISPNIYQGEYLQQCWNRINKDGKKATIKMSECGISRNTTIKIENTTTVSQQ
;
A
#
# COMPACT_ATOMS: atom_id res chain seq x y z
N MET A 1 -45.10 32.96 -6.97
CA MET A 1 -44.42 31.99 -7.86
C MET A 1 -42.89 32.10 -7.85
N THR A 2 -42.30 33.26 -7.51
CA THR A 2 -40.84 33.49 -7.48
C THR A 2 -40.09 32.81 -6.32
N PHE A 3 -40.72 32.62 -5.16
CA PHE A 3 -40.09 31.95 -4.02
C PHE A 3 -39.82 30.46 -4.26
N LEU A 4 -40.74 29.79 -4.98
CA LEU A 4 -40.62 28.37 -5.33
C LEU A 4 -39.48 28.13 -6.34
N THR A 5 -39.33 29.03 -7.33
CA THR A 5 -38.25 28.92 -8.33
C THR A 5 -36.87 29.16 -7.71
N HIS A 6 -36.75 30.07 -6.74
CA HIS A 6 -35.49 30.29 -6.01
C HIS A 6 -35.13 29.10 -5.12
N ALA A 7 -36.10 28.50 -4.43
CA ALA A 7 -35.87 27.32 -3.60
C ALA A 7 -35.44 26.10 -4.43
N VAL A 8 -36.09 25.87 -5.58
CA VAL A 8 -35.73 24.78 -6.50
C VAL A 8 -34.33 25.00 -7.10
N SER A 9 -33.98 26.24 -7.47
CA SER A 9 -32.65 26.56 -8.00
C SER A 9 -31.55 26.34 -6.95
N PHE A 10 -31.77 26.75 -5.70
CA PHE A 10 -30.83 26.51 -4.60
C PHE A 10 -30.64 25.01 -4.31
N LEU A 11 -31.72 24.24 -4.29
CA LEU A 11 -31.67 22.79 -4.12
C LEU A 11 -30.84 22.12 -5.22
N LEU A 12 -30.96 22.57 -6.47
CA LEU A 12 -30.21 22.02 -7.60
C LEU A 12 -28.70 22.29 -7.48
N VAL A 13 -28.32 23.50 -7.04
CA VAL A 13 -26.91 23.86 -6.79
C VAL A 13 -26.32 23.02 -5.66
N VAL A 14 -27.05 22.83 -4.56
CA VAL A 14 -26.59 22.03 -3.41
C VAL A 14 -26.36 20.57 -3.82
N VAL A 15 -27.28 19.97 -4.58
CA VAL A 15 -27.11 18.58 -5.05
C VAL A 15 -25.90 18.43 -5.96
N LEU A 16 -25.66 19.38 -6.88
CA LEU A 16 -24.48 19.37 -7.75
C LEU A 16 -23.16 19.51 -6.96
N CYS A 17 -23.15 20.33 -5.91
CA CYS A 17 -21.98 20.48 -5.04
C CYS A 17 -21.69 19.19 -4.25
N LEU A 18 -22.72 18.53 -3.72
CA LEU A 18 -22.57 17.28 -2.95
C LEU A 18 -22.04 16.12 -3.81
N GLN A 19 -22.39 16.07 -5.10
CA GLN A 19 -21.90 15.05 -6.02
C GLN A 19 -20.42 15.24 -6.40
N HIS A 20 -19.88 16.46 -6.30
CA HIS A 20 -18.47 16.75 -6.59
C HIS A 20 -17.56 16.66 -5.36
N SER A 21 -18.11 16.54 -4.16
CA SER A 21 -17.34 16.52 -2.91
C SER A 21 -16.74 15.16 -2.55
N ASP A 22 -16.68 14.18 -3.47
CA ASP A 22 -15.85 12.98 -3.34
C ASP A 22 -14.35 13.29 -3.49
N ALA A 23 -13.89 14.35 -2.82
CA ALA A 23 -12.48 14.63 -2.60
C ALA A 23 -11.95 13.60 -1.59
N GLN A 24 -11.46 12.45 -2.09
CA GLN A 24 -10.60 11.59 -1.30
C GLN A 24 -9.39 12.42 -0.86
N SER A 25 -9.39 12.90 0.38
CA SER A 25 -8.27 13.66 0.91
C SER A 25 -7.06 12.71 0.93
N VAL A 26 -6.12 12.90 0.02
CA VAL A 26 -4.94 12.02 -0.11
C VAL A 26 -4.02 12.10 1.12
N ALA A 27 -4.35 12.84 2.18
CA ALA A 27 -3.36 13.46 3.06
C ALA A 27 -2.28 14.19 2.22
N ASP A 28 -1.65 15.22 2.76
CA ASP A 28 -0.54 15.84 2.01
C ASP A 28 0.82 15.37 2.57
N ARG A 29 0.80 14.75 3.76
CA ARG A 29 1.96 14.28 4.54
C ARG A 29 2.18 12.78 4.38
N CYS A 30 3.43 12.32 4.50
CA CYS A 30 3.79 10.90 4.51
C CYS A 30 2.92 10.11 5.51
N ARG A 31 2.45 8.93 5.07
CA ARG A 31 1.69 7.99 5.91
C ARG A 31 2.62 7.19 6.81
N CYS A 32 3.85 6.97 6.38
CA CYS A 32 4.90 6.30 7.11
C CYS A 32 5.71 7.33 7.90
N GLN A 33 5.64 7.25 9.23
CA GLN A 33 6.51 8.05 10.11
C GLN A 33 7.94 7.49 10.14
N THR A 34 8.06 6.16 10.13
CA THR A 34 9.34 5.44 10.11
C THR A 34 9.25 4.27 9.14
N THR A 35 10.33 4.06 8.40
CA THR A 35 10.44 3.01 7.39
C THR A 35 11.40 1.93 7.86
N SER A 36 10.96 0.67 7.90
CA SER A 36 11.80 -0.46 8.30
C SER A 36 12.72 -0.91 7.17
N SER A 37 14.02 -1.02 7.45
CA SER A 37 15.00 -1.68 6.59
C SER A 37 15.02 -3.21 6.77
N LYS A 38 14.22 -3.76 7.69
CA LYS A 38 14.04 -5.21 7.86
C LYS A 38 12.81 -5.70 7.08
N ALA A 39 12.98 -6.79 6.35
CA ALA A 39 11.89 -7.47 5.65
C ALA A 39 10.91 -8.13 6.64
N SER A 40 9.62 -8.10 6.29
CA SER A 40 8.57 -8.87 6.96
C SER A 40 8.42 -10.25 6.34
N ARG A 41 8.04 -11.25 7.15
CA ARG A 41 7.80 -12.61 6.66
C ARG A 41 6.64 -12.60 5.66
N TRP A 42 6.87 -13.07 4.43
CA TRP A 42 5.86 -13.11 3.36
C TRP A 42 4.53 -13.74 3.78
N LYS A 43 4.57 -14.83 4.56
CA LYS A 43 3.39 -15.54 5.06
C LYS A 43 2.46 -14.67 5.91
N ASN A 44 3.00 -13.64 6.56
CA ASN A 44 2.29 -12.77 7.49
C ASN A 44 1.67 -11.55 6.80
N ILE A 45 2.02 -11.29 5.54
CA ILE A 45 1.50 -10.15 4.80
C ILE A 45 0.20 -10.57 4.13
N ASP A 46 -0.85 -9.78 4.32
CA ASP A 46 -2.15 -9.98 3.69
C ASP A 46 -2.21 -9.24 2.35
N GLU A 47 -2.00 -7.94 2.41
CA GLU A 47 -1.98 -7.03 1.28
C GLU A 47 -0.94 -5.92 1.49
N PHE A 48 -0.69 -5.15 0.45
CA PHE A 48 0.20 -4.01 0.51
C PHE A 48 -0.31 -2.87 -0.39
N SER A 49 0.20 -1.67 -0.13
CA SER A 49 -0.02 -0.49 -0.98
C SER A 49 1.31 0.19 -1.24
N ILE A 50 1.42 0.81 -2.41
CA ILE A 50 2.58 1.64 -2.78
C ILE A 50 2.07 3.02 -3.15
N THR A 51 2.61 4.04 -2.49
CA THR A 51 2.33 5.44 -2.79
C THR A 51 3.58 6.07 -3.39
N ALA A 52 3.43 6.63 -4.59
CA ALA A 52 4.51 7.36 -5.25
C ALA A 52 4.86 8.66 -4.50
N PRO A 53 6.08 9.19 -4.69
CA PRO A 53 6.44 10.51 -4.18
C PRO A 53 5.46 11.60 -4.60
N ARG A 54 5.16 12.51 -3.68
CA ARG A 54 4.22 13.64 -3.82
C ARG A 54 4.80 14.94 -3.29
N SER A 55 4.02 16.03 -3.40
CA SER A 55 4.38 17.40 -3.00
C SER A 55 5.10 17.46 -1.64
N ARG A 56 4.50 16.92 -0.56
CA ARG A 56 5.06 16.95 0.80
C ARG A 56 5.54 15.60 1.35
N CYS A 57 5.59 14.56 0.51
CA CYS A 57 6.24 13.30 0.84
C CYS A 57 7.12 12.87 -0.32
N LYS A 58 8.43 13.10 -0.21
CA LYS A 58 9.39 12.87 -1.32
C LYS A 58 9.82 11.42 -1.48
N ALA A 59 9.43 10.54 -0.56
CA ALA A 59 9.78 9.13 -0.58
C ALA A 59 8.64 8.28 -1.15
N THR A 60 8.99 7.20 -1.84
CA THR A 60 8.05 6.11 -2.15
C THR A 60 7.69 5.40 -0.86
N GLU A 61 6.40 5.29 -0.55
CA GLU A 61 5.92 4.65 0.68
C GLU A 61 5.39 3.24 0.33
N ILE A 62 5.98 2.20 0.91
CA ILE A 62 5.47 0.83 0.83
C ILE A 62 4.89 0.45 2.18
N ILE A 63 3.57 0.25 2.22
CA ILE A 63 2.82 -0.05 3.43
C ILE A 63 2.28 -1.47 3.32
N LEU A 64 2.71 -2.33 4.23
CA LEU A 64 2.23 -3.69 4.40
C LEU A 64 1.05 -3.69 5.38
N THR A 65 -0.02 -4.39 5.03
CA THR A 65 -1.08 -4.78 5.96
C THR A 65 -0.85 -6.25 6.32
N LEU A 66 -0.63 -6.52 7.59
CA LEU A 66 -0.38 -7.87 8.09
C LEU A 66 -1.70 -8.59 8.37
N LYS A 67 -1.65 -9.93 8.36
CA LYS A 67 -2.79 -10.79 8.71
C LYS A 67 -3.16 -10.71 10.19
N THR A 68 -2.18 -10.37 11.04
CA THR A 68 -2.40 -10.23 12.48
C THR A 68 -3.30 -9.03 12.74
N VAL A 69 -4.33 -9.26 13.55
CA VAL A 69 -5.21 -8.20 14.06
C VAL A 69 -4.73 -7.82 15.46
N ASN A 70 -4.63 -6.52 15.71
CA ASN A 70 -4.32 -6.02 17.04
C ASN A 70 -5.51 -6.24 17.97
N ALA A 71 -5.32 -7.02 19.03
CA ALA A 71 -6.39 -7.38 19.97
C ALA A 71 -7.03 -6.19 20.70
N LYS A 72 -6.33 -5.03 20.79
CA LYS A 72 -6.85 -3.84 21.45
C LYS A 72 -7.68 -2.96 20.52
N THR A 73 -7.27 -2.82 19.26
CA THR A 73 -7.92 -1.92 18.29
C THR A 73 -8.84 -2.64 17.32
N ASN A 74 -8.76 -3.98 17.25
CA ASN A 74 -9.41 -4.80 16.21
C ASN A 74 -9.03 -4.42 14.77
N GLU A 75 -7.93 -3.68 14.59
CA GLU A 75 -7.42 -3.31 13.28
C GLU A 75 -6.27 -4.21 12.86
N LYS A 76 -6.11 -4.42 11.55
CA LYS A 76 -4.94 -5.11 11.00
C LYS A 76 -3.68 -4.29 11.26
N GLU A 77 -2.63 -4.95 11.73
CA GLU A 77 -1.33 -4.31 11.94
C GLU A 77 -0.76 -3.82 10.60
N ARG A 78 -0.29 -2.57 10.57
CA ARG A 78 0.37 -1.99 9.40
C ARG A 78 1.84 -1.78 9.65
N ARG A 79 2.67 -1.99 8.62
CA ARG A 79 4.12 -1.77 8.70
C ARG A 79 4.65 -1.14 7.43
N CYS A 80 5.45 -0.10 7.59
CA CYS A 80 6.17 0.53 6.48
C CYS A 80 7.54 -0.14 6.28
N ILE A 81 7.90 -0.42 5.03
CA ILE A 81 9.21 -0.99 4.68
C ILE A 81 9.91 -0.13 3.65
N SER A 82 11.24 -0.24 3.60
CA SER A 82 12.05 0.51 2.65
C SER A 82 11.79 0.05 1.22
N PRO A 83 11.71 0.95 0.24
CA PRO A 83 11.68 0.57 -1.17
C PRO A 83 12.99 -0.06 -1.65
N ASN A 84 14.10 0.15 -0.92
CA ASN A 84 15.46 -0.23 -1.34
C ASN A 84 15.95 -1.57 -0.74
N ILE A 85 15.05 -2.38 -0.18
CA ILE A 85 15.37 -3.76 0.22
C ILE A 85 14.73 -4.72 -0.77
N TYR A 86 15.27 -5.94 -0.90
CA TYR A 86 14.77 -6.97 -1.83
C TYR A 86 13.23 -7.12 -1.80
N GLN A 87 12.64 -7.14 -0.60
CA GLN A 87 11.18 -7.21 -0.47
C GLN A 87 10.47 -5.98 -1.04
N GLY A 88 11.00 -4.77 -0.83
CA GLY A 88 10.45 -3.54 -1.37
C GLY A 88 10.54 -3.50 -2.90
N GLU A 89 11.66 -3.94 -3.47
CA GLU A 89 11.84 -4.04 -4.93
C GLU A 89 10.87 -5.03 -5.56
N TYR A 90 10.75 -6.23 -4.97
CA TYR A 90 9.79 -7.25 -5.44
C TYR A 90 8.35 -6.73 -5.42
N LEU A 91 7.96 -6.04 -4.34
CA LEU A 91 6.61 -5.48 -4.22
C LEU A 91 6.35 -4.37 -5.24
N GLN A 92 7.35 -3.54 -5.55
CA GLN A 92 7.24 -2.55 -6.62
C GLN A 92 7.05 -3.20 -7.99
N GLN A 93 7.81 -4.26 -8.29
CA GLN A 93 7.65 -5.01 -9.54
C GLN A 93 6.25 -5.64 -9.64
N CYS A 94 5.79 -6.28 -8.57
CA CYS A 94 4.44 -6.84 -8.50
C CYS A 94 3.37 -5.76 -8.70
N TRP A 95 3.52 -4.61 -8.03
CA TRP A 95 2.62 -3.48 -8.14
C TRP A 95 2.52 -2.97 -9.56
N ASN A 96 3.65 -2.71 -10.22
CA ASN A 96 3.69 -2.21 -11.59
C ASN A 96 3.09 -3.22 -12.59
N ARG A 97 3.22 -4.52 -12.31
CA ARG A 97 2.62 -5.57 -13.16
C ARG A 97 1.09 -5.60 -13.05
N ILE A 98 0.54 -5.45 -11.85
CA ILE A 98 -0.88 -5.67 -11.56
C ILE A 98 -1.69 -4.37 -11.62
N ASN A 99 -1.14 -3.25 -11.16
CA ASN A 99 -1.81 -1.96 -11.07
C ASN A 99 -1.42 -1.02 -12.22
N LYS A 100 -1.40 -1.52 -13.46
CA LYS A 100 -1.01 -0.74 -14.64
C LYS A 100 -1.88 0.50 -14.84
N ASP A 101 -3.17 0.39 -14.54
CA ASP A 101 -4.14 1.49 -14.71
C ASP A 101 -4.19 2.44 -13.49
N GLY A 102 -3.40 2.17 -12.44
CA GLY A 102 -3.39 2.96 -11.20
C GLY A 102 -4.68 2.91 -10.37
N LYS A 103 -5.65 2.07 -10.73
CA LYS A 103 -6.98 2.02 -10.11
C LYS A 103 -7.01 1.31 -8.75
N LYS A 104 -6.04 0.45 -8.46
CA LYS A 104 -6.00 -0.29 -7.19
C LYS A 104 -5.34 0.53 -6.10
N ALA A 105 -6.00 0.63 -4.95
CA ALA A 105 -5.43 1.21 -3.73
C ALA A 105 -4.53 0.21 -2.97
N THR A 106 -4.84 -1.08 -3.04
CA THR A 106 -4.06 -2.18 -2.44
C THR A 106 -3.96 -3.36 -3.40
N ILE A 107 -2.94 -4.21 -3.19
CA ILE A 107 -2.78 -5.50 -3.87
C ILE A 107 -2.62 -6.59 -2.81
N LYS A 108 -3.35 -7.69 -2.96
CA LYS A 108 -3.17 -8.86 -2.08
C LYS A 108 -1.87 -9.57 -2.42
N MET A 109 -1.16 -10.03 -1.39
CA MET A 109 0.11 -10.75 -1.60
C MET A 109 -0.04 -11.99 -2.48
N SER A 110 -1.22 -12.64 -2.43
CA SER A 110 -1.55 -13.80 -3.28
C SER A 110 -1.53 -13.48 -4.78
N GLU A 111 -1.81 -12.25 -5.18
CA GLU A 111 -1.81 -11.83 -6.59
C GLU A 111 -0.38 -11.67 -7.16
N CYS A 112 0.63 -11.49 -6.29
CA CYS A 112 2.01 -11.32 -6.72
C CYS A 112 2.63 -12.61 -7.27
N GLY A 113 2.07 -13.78 -6.96
CA GLY A 113 2.67 -15.06 -7.35
C GLY A 113 4.09 -15.14 -6.81
N ILE A 114 4.23 -15.29 -5.48
CA ILE A 114 5.54 -15.60 -4.90
C ILE A 114 5.92 -16.98 -5.43
N SER A 115 6.88 -17.03 -6.36
CA SER A 115 7.47 -18.28 -6.79
C SER A 115 7.96 -18.98 -5.52
N ARG A 116 7.38 -20.15 -5.21
CA ARG A 116 7.71 -20.94 -4.01
C ARG A 116 9.14 -21.49 -4.03
N ASN A 117 9.96 -21.13 -5.02
CA ASN A 117 11.30 -21.68 -5.22
C ASN A 117 12.46 -20.84 -4.64
N THR A 118 12.22 -19.68 -4.03
CA THR A 118 13.31 -18.97 -3.32
C THR A 118 13.41 -19.43 -1.86
N THR A 119 13.44 -20.75 -1.64
CA THR A 119 14.38 -21.27 -0.63
C THR A 119 15.76 -20.97 -1.18
N ILE A 120 16.36 -19.88 -0.72
CA ILE A 120 17.81 -19.73 -0.77
C ILE A 120 18.36 -21.00 -0.13
N LYS A 121 18.91 -21.90 -0.96
CA LYS A 121 19.87 -22.90 -0.51
C LYS A 121 20.97 -22.09 0.17
N ILE A 122 20.97 -22.07 1.49
CA ILE A 122 22.22 -21.87 2.23
C ILE A 122 22.92 -23.22 2.07
N GLU A 123 23.57 -23.40 0.91
CA GLU A 123 24.50 -24.49 0.71
C GLU A 123 25.74 -24.08 1.49
N ASN A 124 25.84 -24.59 2.72
CA ASN A 124 27.08 -24.60 3.47
C ASN A 124 28.10 -25.40 2.64
N THR A 125 28.91 -24.72 1.83
CA THR A 125 30.15 -25.31 1.33
C THR A 125 31.25 -25.06 2.37
N THR A 126 31.20 -25.83 3.45
CA THR A 126 32.41 -26.11 4.24
C THR A 126 32.98 -27.41 3.69
N THR A 127 33.81 -27.31 2.65
CA THR A 127 34.69 -28.42 2.25
C THR A 127 35.81 -28.53 3.28
N VAL A 128 35.73 -29.58 4.10
CA VAL A 128 36.87 -30.13 4.84
C VAL A 128 37.62 -31.08 3.91
N SER A 129 38.90 -30.80 3.63
CA SER A 129 39.98 -31.80 3.50
C SER A 129 41.31 -31.04 3.61
N GLN A 130 42.03 -31.18 4.72
CA GLN A 130 43.19 -32.06 4.82
C GLN A 130 44.25 -31.79 3.73
N GLN A 131 45.29 -31.04 4.12
CA GLN A 131 46.68 -31.46 3.95
C GLN A 131 47.55 -30.81 5.03
#